data_AF-A0A0F4IZL1-F1
#
_entry.id   AF-A0A0F4IZL1-F1
#
_cell.length_a   1.000
_cell.length_b   1.000
_cell.length_c   1.000
_cell.angle_alpha   90.00
_cell.angle_beta   90.00
_cell.angle_gamma   90.00
#
_symmetry.space_group_name_H-M   'P 1'
#
loop_
_entity.id
_entity.type
_entity.pdbx_description
1 polymer ?
#
loop_
_entity_poly.entity_id
_entity_poly.type
_entity_poly.pdbx_seq_one_letter_code
_entity_poly.pdbx_strand_id
1 'polypeptide(L)'
;GTTVMHEGFVNFNAGTLGTSMVEGRISAGVVVGDGSDIGGGASTMGTLSGGGKQIISIGERTLIGAEAGIGIALGNECVVEAGLYVTAGTRVTLPDGQIVKALELSGADNILFRRNSVTGAVEARPYKANWGGLNEVLHSHN
;
A
#
# COMPACT_ATOMS: atom_id res chain seq x y z
N GLY A 1 -19.85 -3.17 4.16
CA GLY A 1 -20.09 -4.36 5.02
C GLY A 1 -18.77 -4.85 5.53
N THR A 2 -18.13 -4.04 6.37
CA THR A 2 -16.79 -4.31 6.88
C THR A 2 -16.81 -5.37 7.96
N THR A 3 -15.87 -6.30 7.88
CA THR A 3 -15.58 -7.26 8.95
C THR A 3 -14.21 -6.93 9.53
N VAL A 4 -14.16 -6.69 10.83
CA VAL A 4 -12.90 -6.58 11.58
C VAL A 4 -12.68 -7.88 12.32
N MET A 5 -11.64 -8.61 11.95
CA MET A 5 -11.29 -9.90 12.56
C MET A 5 -10.50 -9.69 13.87
N HIS A 6 -10.20 -10.78 14.59
CA HIS A 6 -9.58 -10.74 15.91
C HIS A 6 -8.26 -9.94 15.98
N GLU A 7 -7.47 -9.98 14.90
CA GLU A 7 -6.21 -9.25 14.79
C GLU A 7 -6.38 -7.84 14.19
N GLY A 8 -7.57 -7.56 13.66
CA GLY A 8 -7.93 -6.27 13.12
C GLY A 8 -7.98 -5.19 14.20
N PHE A 9 -7.42 -4.03 13.89
CA PHE A 9 -7.45 -2.85 14.74
C PHE A 9 -7.78 -1.62 13.91
N VAL A 10 -8.68 -0.77 14.40
CA VAL A 10 -9.03 0.50 13.77
C VAL A 10 -8.98 1.60 14.82
N ASN A 11 -8.19 2.63 14.55
CA ASN A 11 -8.05 3.77 15.47
C ASN A 11 -9.15 4.83 15.25
N PHE A 12 -9.18 5.88 16.08
CA PHE A 12 -10.08 7.02 15.90
C PHE A 12 -9.75 7.79 14.60
N ASN A 13 -10.77 8.41 14.00
CA ASN A 13 -10.67 9.16 12.75
C ASN A 13 -10.02 8.32 11.62
N ALA A 14 -10.33 7.02 11.59
CA ALA A 14 -9.82 6.07 10.62
C ALA A 14 -10.88 5.02 10.33
N GLY A 15 -10.71 4.27 9.24
CA GLY A 15 -11.59 3.16 8.94
C GLY A 15 -11.76 2.89 7.46
N THR A 16 -12.91 2.33 7.13
CA THR A 16 -13.24 1.82 5.79
C THR A 16 -14.42 2.61 5.21
N LEU A 17 -14.37 2.91 3.91
CA LEU A 17 -15.43 3.63 3.20
C LEU A 17 -16.44 2.69 2.52
N GLY A 18 -16.28 1.38 2.67
CA GLY A 18 -17.09 0.39 1.95
C GLY A 18 -17.12 -0.98 2.61
N THR A 19 -16.96 -2.02 1.81
CA THR A 19 -16.85 -3.42 2.23
C THR A 19 -15.38 -3.81 2.22
N SER A 20 -14.88 -4.22 3.38
CA SER A 20 -13.46 -4.57 3.57
C SER A 20 -13.33 -5.70 4.57
N MET A 21 -12.33 -6.56 4.36
CA MET A 21 -11.81 -7.43 5.40
C MET A 21 -10.65 -6.74 6.12
N VAL A 22 -10.75 -6.58 7.44
CA VAL A 22 -9.73 -5.94 8.27
C VAL A 22 -9.19 -6.94 9.29
N GLU A 23 -8.03 -7.49 8.97
CA GLU A 23 -7.26 -8.43 9.80
C GLU A 23 -5.94 -7.81 10.29
N GLY A 24 -5.62 -6.58 9.87
CA GLY A 24 -4.45 -5.83 10.33
C GLY A 24 -4.80 -4.48 10.98
N ARG A 25 -3.79 -3.63 11.12
CA ARG A 25 -3.87 -2.36 11.87
C ARG A 25 -4.11 -1.16 10.95
N ILE A 26 -5.23 -0.48 11.15
CA ILE A 26 -5.58 0.81 10.55
C ILE A 26 -5.26 1.94 11.55
N SER A 27 -4.18 2.68 11.28
CA SER A 27 -3.72 3.79 12.13
C SER A 27 -4.65 5.01 12.06
N ALA A 28 -4.55 5.91 13.05
CA ALA A 28 -5.38 7.12 13.09
C ALA A 28 -5.18 7.98 11.82
N GLY A 29 -6.28 8.48 11.25
CA GLY A 29 -6.29 9.23 10.00
C GLY A 29 -6.32 8.35 8.73
N VAL A 30 -6.03 7.04 8.83
CA VAL A 30 -5.98 6.17 7.65
C VAL A 30 -7.37 5.81 7.17
N VAL A 31 -7.59 5.96 5.87
CA VAL A 31 -8.84 5.62 5.19
C VAL A 31 -8.61 4.50 4.19
N VAL A 32 -9.51 3.52 4.17
CA VAL A 32 -9.46 2.35 3.28
C VAL A 32 -10.70 2.34 2.36
N GLY A 33 -10.46 2.29 1.06
CA GLY A 33 -11.50 2.27 0.03
C GLY A 33 -12.30 0.97 -0.05
N ASP A 34 -13.36 0.98 -0.86
CA ASP A 34 -14.25 -0.16 -1.03
C ASP A 34 -13.54 -1.38 -1.68
N GLY A 35 -13.87 -2.57 -1.20
CA GLY A 35 -13.30 -3.83 -1.69
C GLY A 35 -11.83 -4.06 -1.34
N SER A 36 -11.24 -3.21 -0.49
CA SER A 36 -9.84 -3.35 -0.07
C SER A 36 -9.72 -4.16 1.21
N ASP A 37 -8.70 -5.03 1.24
CA ASP A 37 -8.45 -5.97 2.33
C ASP A 37 -7.11 -5.70 3.00
N ILE A 38 -7.13 -5.68 4.32
CA ILE A 38 -5.97 -5.49 5.20
C ILE A 38 -5.68 -6.84 5.85
N GLY A 39 -4.75 -7.61 5.32
CA GLY A 39 -4.46 -8.98 5.77
C GLY A 39 -3.95 -9.07 7.20
N GLY A 40 -3.99 -10.30 7.76
CA GLY A 40 -3.59 -10.62 9.13
C GLY A 40 -2.26 -9.99 9.53
N GLY A 41 -2.26 -9.17 10.58
CA GLY A 41 -1.04 -8.60 11.16
C GLY A 41 -0.45 -7.44 10.36
N ALA A 42 -1.06 -7.10 9.21
CA ALA A 42 -0.59 -6.02 8.36
C ALA A 42 -0.58 -4.66 9.08
N SER A 43 0.28 -3.76 8.62
CA SER A 43 0.48 -2.44 9.23
C SER A 43 0.17 -1.32 8.24
N THR A 44 -0.78 -0.44 8.56
CA THR A 44 -0.81 0.90 7.96
C THR A 44 -0.10 1.86 8.89
N MET A 45 0.92 2.56 8.40
CA MET A 45 1.75 3.43 9.23
C MET A 45 0.98 4.72 9.57
N GLY A 46 0.91 5.09 10.85
CA GLY A 46 0.36 6.39 11.25
C GLY A 46 1.29 7.54 10.85
N THR A 47 0.75 8.75 10.72
CA THR A 47 1.48 9.96 10.31
C THR A 47 2.79 10.16 11.07
N LEU A 48 2.82 9.86 12.37
CA LEU A 48 3.99 10.06 13.23
C LEU A 48 5.08 8.98 13.08
N SER A 49 4.76 7.82 12.50
CA SER A 49 5.65 6.64 12.52
C SER A 49 6.66 6.62 11.38
N GLY A 50 6.55 7.48 10.36
CA GLY A 50 7.46 7.51 9.20
C GLY A 50 8.07 8.87 8.89
N GLY A 51 8.04 9.83 9.83
CA GLY A 51 8.62 11.16 9.64
C GLY A 51 7.92 12.04 8.60
N GLY A 52 6.73 11.65 8.14
CA GLY A 52 5.95 12.35 7.12
C GLY A 52 4.79 13.17 7.70
N LYS A 53 4.37 14.21 6.98
CA LYS A 53 3.10 14.93 7.24
C LYS A 53 1.91 14.32 6.51
N GLN A 54 2.15 13.32 5.65
CA GLN A 54 1.14 12.77 4.75
C GLN A 54 0.29 11.73 5.47
N ILE A 55 -1.02 11.83 5.31
CA ILE A 55 -1.98 10.85 5.78
C ILE A 55 -2.01 9.71 4.77
N ILE A 56 -1.85 8.47 5.24
CA ILE A 56 -1.94 7.30 4.35
C ILE A 56 -3.40 7.05 4.01
N SER A 57 -3.69 6.91 2.72
CA SER A 57 -4.95 6.40 2.19
C SER A 57 -4.70 5.14 1.39
N ILE A 58 -5.62 4.18 1.47
CA ILE A 58 -5.65 2.97 0.66
C ILE A 58 -6.86 3.08 -0.26
N GLY A 59 -6.65 3.00 -1.57
CA GLY A 59 -7.72 3.06 -2.58
C GLY A 59 -8.62 1.83 -2.55
N GLU A 60 -9.38 1.63 -3.62
CA GLU A 60 -10.34 0.54 -3.79
C GLU A 60 -9.69 -0.73 -4.35
N ARG A 61 -10.24 -1.91 -4.00
CA ARG A 61 -9.80 -3.22 -4.51
C ARG A 61 -8.29 -3.47 -4.32
N THR A 62 -7.72 -2.88 -3.28
CA THR A 62 -6.30 -2.99 -2.92
C THR A 62 -6.12 -4.04 -1.83
N LEU A 63 -5.08 -4.86 -1.95
CA LEU A 63 -4.74 -5.92 -1.00
C LEU A 63 -3.41 -5.61 -0.30
N ILE A 64 -3.44 -5.54 1.03
CA ILE A 64 -2.21 -5.54 1.84
C ILE A 64 -2.07 -6.95 2.42
N GLY A 65 -1.04 -7.69 1.99
CA GLY A 65 -0.82 -9.07 2.44
C GLY A 65 -0.59 -9.20 3.95
N ALA A 66 -0.76 -10.42 4.47
CA ALA A 66 -0.51 -10.69 5.88
C ALA A 66 0.93 -10.33 6.27
N GLU A 67 1.11 -9.76 7.47
CA GLU A 67 2.39 -9.26 8.00
C GLU A 67 3.11 -8.23 7.10
N ALA A 68 2.43 -7.71 6.09
CA ALA A 68 2.96 -6.63 5.27
C ALA A 68 2.84 -5.29 5.99
N GLY A 69 3.46 -4.25 5.44
CA GLY A 69 3.31 -2.91 5.97
C GLY A 69 3.42 -1.85 4.89
N ILE A 70 2.67 -0.77 5.07
CA ILE A 70 2.66 0.33 4.12
C ILE A 70 2.88 1.67 4.83
N GLY A 71 3.84 2.41 4.30
CA GLY A 71 4.26 3.73 4.75
C GLY A 71 4.05 4.84 3.71
N ILE A 72 3.29 4.58 2.66
CA ILE A 72 2.88 5.51 1.59
C ILE A 72 1.38 5.34 1.31
N ALA A 73 0.74 6.28 0.62
CA ALA A 73 -0.61 6.04 0.11
C ALA A 73 -0.57 4.98 -1.02
N LEU A 74 -1.63 4.19 -1.14
CA LEU A 74 -1.87 3.30 -2.26
C LEU A 74 -3.13 3.74 -2.99
N GLY A 75 -3.07 3.76 -4.32
CA GLY A 75 -4.25 3.93 -5.16
C GLY A 75 -5.11 2.67 -5.19
N ASN A 76 -5.88 2.54 -6.26
CA ASN A 76 -6.77 1.44 -6.55
C ASN A 76 -6.01 0.24 -7.14
N GLU A 77 -6.50 -0.96 -6.89
CA GLU A 77 -5.97 -2.21 -7.45
C GLU A 77 -4.47 -2.42 -7.20
N CYS A 78 -3.99 -1.98 -6.04
CA CYS A 78 -2.63 -2.24 -5.60
C CYS A 78 -2.54 -3.53 -4.80
N VAL A 79 -1.36 -4.13 -4.77
CA VAL A 79 -1.07 -5.32 -3.96
C VAL A 79 0.28 -5.17 -3.28
N VAL A 80 0.33 -5.45 -1.97
CA VAL A 80 1.58 -5.58 -1.23
C VAL A 80 1.75 -7.03 -0.82
N GLU A 81 2.86 -7.64 -1.23
CA GLU A 81 3.22 -9.02 -0.86
C GLU A 81 3.21 -9.21 0.68
N ALA A 82 2.77 -10.38 1.13
CA ALA A 82 2.86 -10.76 2.53
C ALA A 82 4.29 -10.65 3.07
N GLY A 83 4.44 -10.13 4.29
CA GLY A 83 5.74 -9.93 4.95
C GLY A 83 6.61 -8.80 4.37
N LEU A 84 6.12 -8.04 3.37
CA LEU A 84 6.83 -6.89 2.83
C LEU A 84 6.37 -5.60 3.51
N TYR A 85 7.29 -4.91 4.17
CA TYR A 85 7.09 -3.53 4.62
C TYR A 85 7.66 -2.53 3.61
N VAL A 86 6.81 -1.71 3.01
CA VAL A 86 7.17 -0.63 2.09
C VAL A 86 7.10 0.70 2.83
N THR A 87 8.25 1.23 3.23
CA THR A 87 8.35 2.57 3.81
C THR A 87 8.50 3.62 2.71
N ALA A 88 8.22 4.89 2.99
CA ALA A 88 8.43 5.99 2.04
C ALA A 88 9.87 6.06 1.48
N GLY A 89 10.87 5.68 2.28
CA GLY A 89 12.27 5.66 1.89
C GLY A 89 12.74 4.37 1.21
N THR A 90 11.91 3.32 1.17
CA THR A 90 12.26 2.04 0.55
C THR A 90 12.64 2.28 -0.90
N ARG A 91 13.81 1.75 -1.32
CA ARG A 91 14.26 1.80 -2.70
C ARG A 91 13.59 0.68 -3.48
N VAL A 92 12.86 1.05 -4.53
CA VAL A 92 12.03 0.15 -5.31
C VAL A 92 12.52 0.11 -6.75
N THR A 93 12.74 -1.08 -7.26
CA THR A 93 13.16 -1.32 -8.64
C THR A 93 11.93 -1.42 -9.55
N LEU A 94 11.92 -0.63 -10.62
CA LEU A 94 10.84 -0.55 -11.59
C LEU A 94 11.04 -1.56 -12.76
N PRO A 95 10.04 -1.80 -13.62
CA PRO A 95 10.15 -2.65 -14.82
C PRO A 95 11.26 -2.28 -15.80
N ASP A 96 11.55 -0.99 -15.92
CA ASP A 96 12.64 -0.46 -16.75
C ASP A 96 14.03 -0.50 -16.06
N GLY A 97 14.09 -1.02 -14.82
CA GLY A 97 15.31 -1.09 -14.02
C GLY A 97 15.65 0.18 -13.26
N GLN A 98 14.88 1.26 -13.40
CA GLN A 98 15.06 2.46 -12.59
C GLN A 98 14.80 2.16 -11.11
N ILE A 99 15.57 2.81 -10.23
CA ILE A 99 15.40 2.68 -8.77
C ILE A 99 14.93 4.01 -8.19
N VAL A 100 13.71 4.02 -7.68
CA VAL A 100 13.05 5.19 -7.07
C VAL A 100 12.82 4.99 -5.59
N LYS A 101 12.48 6.05 -4.85
CA LYS A 101 11.90 5.91 -3.52
C LYS A 101 10.43 5.52 -3.66
N ALA A 102 9.92 4.66 -2.78
CA ALA A 102 8.50 4.26 -2.79
C ALA A 102 7.56 5.48 -2.66
N LEU A 103 7.99 6.56 -1.99
CA LEU A 103 7.24 7.81 -1.92
C LEU A 103 6.87 8.38 -3.30
N GLU A 104 7.70 8.16 -4.33
CA GLU A 104 7.42 8.60 -5.70
C GLU A 104 6.23 7.84 -6.32
N LEU A 105 5.87 6.68 -5.78
CA LEU A 105 4.72 5.87 -6.22
C LEU A 105 3.50 6.05 -5.30
N SER A 106 3.54 7.01 -4.38
CA SER A 106 2.46 7.21 -3.40
C SER A 106 1.16 7.61 -4.08
N GLY A 107 0.09 6.89 -3.79
CA GLY A 107 -1.24 7.10 -4.38
C GLY A 107 -1.41 6.47 -5.76
N ALA A 108 -0.40 5.80 -6.29
CA ALA A 108 -0.48 5.20 -7.60
C ALA A 108 -1.38 3.96 -7.65
N ASP A 109 -2.06 3.77 -8.78
CA ASP A 109 -2.95 2.64 -9.04
C ASP A 109 -2.18 1.46 -9.66
N ASN A 110 -2.74 0.25 -9.57
CA ASN A 110 -2.30 -0.93 -10.32
C ASN A 110 -0.86 -1.39 -10.07
N ILE A 111 -0.31 -1.17 -8.88
CA ILE A 111 1.06 -1.59 -8.52
C ILE A 111 1.05 -2.82 -7.61
N LEU A 112 1.83 -3.83 -8.01
CA LEU A 112 2.28 -4.93 -7.15
C LEU A 112 3.65 -4.59 -6.54
N PHE A 113 3.70 -4.39 -5.23
CA PHE A 113 4.94 -4.35 -4.46
C PHE A 113 5.32 -5.74 -3.98
N ARG A 114 6.53 -6.18 -4.31
CA ARG A 114 7.07 -7.49 -3.90
C ARG A 114 8.56 -7.42 -3.59
N ARG A 115 9.06 -8.38 -2.82
CA ARG A 115 10.48 -8.66 -2.65
C ARG A 115 10.86 -9.81 -3.57
N ASN A 116 11.84 -9.58 -4.42
CA ASN A 116 12.45 -10.65 -5.21
C ASN A 116 13.16 -11.62 -4.26
N SER A 117 12.70 -12.86 -4.18
CA SER A 117 13.23 -13.85 -3.24
C SER A 117 14.62 -14.37 -3.59
N VAL A 118 15.11 -14.14 -4.82
CA VAL A 118 16.46 -14.51 -5.26
C VAL A 118 17.44 -13.38 -4.97
N THR A 119 17.09 -12.14 -5.28
CA THR A 119 18.00 -10.98 -5.18
C THR A 119 17.84 -10.16 -3.90
N GLY A 120 16.71 -10.31 -3.20
CA GLY A 120 16.31 -9.48 -2.07
C GLY A 120 15.81 -8.09 -2.45
N ALA A 121 15.84 -7.71 -3.74
CA ALA A 121 15.40 -6.39 -4.18
C ALA A 121 13.89 -6.19 -3.97
N VAL A 122 13.50 -5.03 -3.48
CA VAL A 122 12.09 -4.62 -3.49
C VAL A 122 11.76 -4.09 -4.89
N GLU A 123 10.67 -4.58 -5.45
CA GLU A 123 10.22 -4.30 -6.82
C GLU A 123 8.79 -3.75 -6.81
N ALA A 124 8.53 -2.81 -7.71
CA ALA A 124 7.17 -2.43 -8.11
C ALA A 124 6.95 -2.97 -9.52
N ARG A 125 5.90 -3.77 -9.69
CA ARG A 125 5.52 -4.36 -10.98
C ARG A 125 4.07 -3.96 -11.30
N PRO A 126 3.69 -3.89 -12.58
CA PRO A 126 2.28 -3.74 -12.92
C PRO A 126 1.48 -4.94 -12.41
N TYR A 127 0.31 -4.69 -11.84
CA TYR A 127 -0.57 -5.76 -11.36
C TYR A 127 -1.53 -6.25 -12.45
N LYS A 128 -2.42 -5.38 -12.93
CA LYS A 128 -3.37 -5.64 -14.05
C LYS A 128 -3.26 -4.62 -15.19
N ALA A 129 -2.29 -3.71 -15.10
CA ALA A 129 -2.03 -2.69 -16.10
C ALA A 129 -0.75 -3.00 -16.90
N ASN A 130 -0.56 -2.29 -18.02
CA ASN A 130 0.73 -2.27 -18.71
C ASN A 130 1.65 -1.23 -18.06
N TRP A 131 2.96 -1.47 -18.05
CA TRP A 131 3.90 -0.46 -17.58
C TRP A 131 4.09 0.64 -18.64
N GLY A 132 3.54 1.82 -18.37
CA GLY A 132 3.71 3.02 -19.20
C GLY A 132 4.96 3.85 -18.91
N GLY A 133 5.72 3.48 -17.87
CA GLY A 133 6.83 4.27 -17.34
C GLY A 133 6.45 5.11 -16.13
N LEU A 134 7.45 5.55 -15.37
CA LEU A 134 7.24 6.31 -14.13
C LEU A 134 6.46 7.61 -14.36
N ASN A 135 6.75 8.35 -15.43
CA ASN A 135 6.06 9.61 -15.70
C ASN A 135 4.56 9.42 -15.93
N GLU A 136 4.16 8.35 -16.63
CA GLU A 136 2.74 8.06 -16.84
C GLU A 136 2.04 7.77 -15.50
N VAL A 137 2.68 6.97 -14.65
CA VAL A 137 2.23 6.70 -13.27
C VAL A 137 2.15 7.98 -12.45
N LEU A 138 3.12 8.89 -12.55
CA LEU A 138 3.11 10.15 -11.79
C LEU A 138 2.02 11.12 -12.25
N HIS A 139 1.65 11.09 -13.53
CA HIS A 139 0.74 12.05 -14.13
C HIS A 139 -0.70 11.54 -14.26
N SER A 140 -0.96 10.25 -14.02
CA SER A 140 -2.32 9.72 -13.89
C SER A 140 -3.04 10.13 -12.60
N HIS A 141 -2.35 10.78 -11.65
CA HIS A 141 -2.86 11.10 -10.31
C HIS A 141 -2.96 12.60 -9.98
N ASN A 142 -2.83 13.48 -10.99
CA ASN A 142 -3.05 14.94 -10.84
C ASN A 142 -4.43 15.37 -11.34
#